data_AF-A0A841GRD0-F1
#
_entry.id   AF-A0A841GRD0-F1
#
_cell.length_a   1.000
_cell.length_b   1.000
_cell.length_c   1.000
_cell.angle_alpha   90.00
_cell.angle_beta   90.00
_cell.angle_gamma   90.00
#
_symmetry.space_group_name_H-M   'P 1'
#
loop_
_entity.id
_entity.type
_entity.pdbx_description
1 polymer ?
#
loop_
_entity_poly.entity_id
_entity_poly.type
_entity_poly.pdbx_seq_one_letter_code
_entity_poly.pdbx_strand_id
1 'polypeptide(L)'
;MDDLDRYIAHRAAWDPEFAEGSERRRRAFRIGFMLQQARLKAGLTQREVAERLGTNKSAISRMENHAADIGLSTLQRYAEAVGCILALELRPEAEGWIPRVQAALAKEGPHAPEHAATGD
;
A
#
# COMPACT_ATOMS: atom_id res chain seq x y z
N MET A 1 -17.38 3.51 1.99
CA MET A 1 -16.59 3.29 3.21
C MET A 1 -15.95 1.93 3.06
N ASP A 2 -14.62 1.86 3.01
CA ASP A 2 -13.88 0.60 2.76
C ASP A 2 -14.23 -0.45 3.84
N ASP A 3 -14.35 -1.72 3.48
CA ASP A 3 -14.66 -2.81 4.44
C ASP A 3 -13.60 -2.88 5.55
N LEU A 4 -12.36 -2.53 5.20
CA LEU A 4 -11.24 -2.36 6.12
C LEU A 4 -11.40 -1.16 7.06
N ASP A 5 -11.91 -0.02 6.58
CA ASP A 5 -12.20 1.14 7.44
C ASP A 5 -13.31 0.79 8.45
N ARG A 6 -14.33 0.06 8.01
CA ARG A 6 -15.38 -0.45 8.91
C ARG A 6 -14.81 -1.41 9.95
N TYR A 7 -13.94 -2.33 9.55
CA TYR A 7 -13.30 -3.27 10.47
C TYR A 7 -12.39 -2.56 11.49
N ILE A 8 -11.58 -1.59 11.05
CA ILE A 8 -10.70 -0.80 11.92
C ILE A 8 -11.54 0.01 12.91
N ALA A 9 -12.58 0.70 12.43
CA ALA A 9 -13.48 1.48 13.29
C ALA A 9 -14.22 0.58 14.29
N HIS A 10 -14.71 -0.57 13.83
CA HIS A 10 -15.36 -1.55 14.69
C HIS A 10 -14.41 -2.05 15.78
N ARG A 11 -13.18 -2.46 15.43
CA ARG A 11 -12.19 -2.94 16.39
C ARG A 11 -11.77 -1.86 17.39
N ALA A 12 -11.51 -0.65 16.91
CA ALA A 12 -11.16 0.48 17.76
C ALA A 12 -12.28 0.86 18.75
N ALA A 13 -13.55 0.52 18.45
CA ALA A 13 -14.67 0.81 19.34
C ALA A 13 -14.74 -0.11 20.58
N TRP A 14 -14.17 -1.32 20.53
CA TRP A 14 -14.26 -2.29 21.65
C TRP A 14 -12.92 -2.77 22.20
N ASP A 15 -11.81 -2.39 21.56
CA ASP A 15 -10.43 -2.70 21.97
C ASP A 15 -9.71 -1.37 22.28
N PRO A 16 -9.79 -0.87 23.52
CA PRO A 16 -9.16 0.39 23.93
C PRO A 16 -7.64 0.38 23.71
N GLU A 17 -6.99 -0.78 23.87
CA GLU A 17 -5.56 -0.95 23.63
C GLU A 17 -5.21 -0.79 22.14
N PHE A 18 -6.09 -1.25 21.24
CA PHE A 18 -5.99 -1.00 19.80
C PHE A 18 -6.35 0.45 19.42
N ALA A 19 -7.29 1.08 20.13
CA ALA A 19 -7.64 2.49 19.94
C ALA A 19 -6.49 3.42 20.33
N GLU A 20 -5.83 3.14 21.46
CA GLU A 20 -4.57 3.74 21.92
C GLU A 20 -3.35 3.31 21.06
N GLY A 21 -3.59 2.47 20.05
CA GLY A 21 -2.67 2.12 18.98
C GLY A 21 -2.05 3.35 18.30
N SER A 22 -0.73 3.39 18.20
CA SER A 22 -0.06 4.38 17.35
C SER A 22 -0.42 4.15 15.87
N GLU A 23 -0.37 5.20 15.06
CA GLU A 23 -0.56 5.12 13.60
C GLU A 23 0.32 4.05 12.94
N ARG A 24 1.51 3.80 13.48
CA ARG A 24 2.40 2.72 13.03
C ARG A 24 1.77 1.34 13.21
N ARG A 25 1.19 1.05 14.38
CA ARG A 25 0.48 -0.22 14.64
C ARG A 25 -0.73 -0.38 13.74
N ARG A 26 -1.46 0.72 13.51
CA ARG A 26 -2.63 0.75 12.62
C ARG A 26 -2.24 0.45 11.16
N ARG A 27 -1.14 1.03 10.66
CA ARG A 27 -0.57 0.73 9.34
C ARG A 27 -0.10 -0.72 9.21
N ALA A 28 0.63 -1.23 10.20
CA ALA A 28 1.07 -2.63 10.23
C ALA A 28 -0.12 -3.60 10.18
N PHE A 29 -1.16 -3.31 10.96
CA PHE A 29 -2.39 -4.10 10.95
C PHE A 29 -3.06 -4.11 9.57
N ARG A 30 -3.17 -2.94 8.93
CA ARG A 30 -3.75 -2.79 7.59
C ARG A 30 -3.03 -3.69 6.57
N ILE A 31 -1.70 -3.74 6.60
CA ILE A 31 -0.92 -4.63 5.73
C ILE A 31 -1.27 -6.09 5.98
N GLY A 32 -1.20 -6.55 7.24
CA GLY A 32 -1.48 -7.94 7.59
C GLY A 32 -2.89 -8.39 7.20
N PHE A 33 -3.89 -7.52 7.43
CA PHE A 33 -5.27 -7.76 7.01
C PHE A 33 -5.40 -7.90 5.49
N MET A 34 -4.77 -7.01 4.70
CA MET A 34 -4.80 -7.12 3.24
C MET A 34 -4.22 -8.44 2.73
N LEU A 35 -3.11 -8.90 3.31
CA LEU A 35 -2.50 -10.19 2.98
C LEU A 35 -3.47 -11.35 3.28
N GLN A 36 -4.06 -11.34 4.47
CA GLN A 36 -5.04 -12.34 4.88
C GLN A 36 -6.25 -12.39 3.94
N GLN A 37 -6.79 -11.22 3.57
CA GLN A 37 -7.93 -11.14 2.65
C GLN A 37 -7.57 -11.66 1.26
N ALA A 38 -6.39 -11.31 0.73
CA ALA A 38 -5.93 -11.81 -0.56
C ALA A 38 -5.80 -13.35 -0.55
N ARG A 39 -5.23 -13.92 0.52
CA ARG A 39 -5.15 -15.37 0.71
C ARG A 39 -6.51 -16.04 0.75
N LEU A 40 -7.46 -15.48 1.52
CA LEU A 40 -8.81 -16.03 1.64
C LEU A 40 -9.56 -16.00 0.30
N LYS A 41 -9.42 -14.90 -0.46
CA LYS A 41 -9.98 -14.79 -1.82
C LYS A 41 -9.37 -15.78 -2.80
N ALA A 42 -8.10 -16.12 -2.63
CA ALA A 42 -7.43 -17.18 -3.40
C ALA A 42 -7.84 -18.60 -2.97
N GLY A 43 -8.66 -18.76 -1.91
CA GLY A 43 -9.08 -20.06 -1.40
C GLY A 43 -7.98 -20.84 -0.69
N LEU A 44 -6.92 -20.17 -0.23
CA LEU A 44 -5.74 -20.82 0.34
C LEU A 44 -5.73 -20.78 1.87
N THR A 45 -5.22 -21.84 2.47
CA THR A 45 -4.84 -21.88 3.89
C THR A 45 -3.46 -21.25 4.10
N GLN A 46 -3.18 -20.85 5.34
CA GLN A 46 -1.84 -20.34 5.69
C GLN A 46 -0.73 -21.38 5.44
N ARG A 47 -1.04 -22.68 5.56
CA ARG A 47 -0.10 -23.76 5.30
C ARG A 47 0.24 -23.85 3.81
N GLU A 48 -0.74 -23.76 2.93
CA GLU A 48 -0.52 -23.79 1.48
C GLU A 48 0.28 -22.57 0.99
N VAL A 49 0.03 -21.39 1.55
CA VAL A 49 0.88 -20.22 1.27
C VAL A 49 2.30 -20.43 1.78
N ALA A 50 2.46 -21.03 2.97
CA ALA A 50 3.79 -21.34 3.52
C ALA A 50 4.56 -22.29 2.61
N GLU A 51 3.91 -23.32 2.08
CA GLU A 51 4.49 -24.27 1.13
C GLU A 51 4.95 -23.58 -0.15
N ARG A 52 4.12 -22.71 -0.74
CA ARG A 52 4.48 -21.91 -1.92
C ARG A 52 5.66 -20.98 -1.68
N LEU A 53 5.80 -20.47 -0.46
CA LEU A 53 6.87 -19.56 -0.07
C LEU A 53 8.12 -20.26 0.50
N GLY A 54 8.12 -21.59 0.63
CA GLY A 54 9.21 -22.32 1.26
C GLY A 54 9.46 -21.89 2.71
N THR A 55 8.38 -21.67 3.47
CA THR A 55 8.43 -21.25 4.88
C THR A 55 7.46 -22.08 5.73
N ASN A 56 7.19 -21.66 6.97
CA ASN A 56 6.26 -22.34 7.87
C ASN A 56 4.98 -21.52 8.13
N LYS A 57 3.91 -22.20 8.56
CA LYS A 57 2.62 -21.58 8.89
C LYS A 57 2.75 -20.44 9.90
N SER A 58 3.64 -20.56 10.89
CA SER A 58 3.86 -19.52 11.91
C SER A 58 4.43 -18.24 11.31
N ALA A 59 5.27 -18.33 10.28
CA ALA A 59 5.77 -17.18 9.54
C ALA A 59 4.62 -16.47 8.80
N ILE A 60 3.73 -17.22 8.13
CA ILE A 60 2.54 -16.67 7.47
C ILE A 60 1.60 -16.01 8.48
N SER A 61 1.35 -16.67 9.61
CA SER A 61 0.54 -16.10 10.69
C SER A 61 1.13 -14.79 11.22
N ARG A 62 2.45 -14.71 11.39
CA ARG A 62 3.13 -13.47 11.79
C ARG A 62 2.98 -12.37 10.73
N MET A 63 3.10 -12.70 9.44
CA MET A 63 2.90 -11.75 8.35
C MET A 63 1.46 -11.20 8.34
N GLU A 64 0.46 -12.05 8.60
CA GLU A 64 -0.96 -11.65 8.59
C GLU A 64 -1.39 -10.88 9.85
N ASN A 65 -0.78 -11.15 11.01
CA ASN A 65 -1.23 -10.57 12.29
C ASN A 65 -0.28 -9.50 12.86
N HIS A 66 0.99 -9.50 12.45
CA HIS A 66 2.06 -8.68 13.04
C HIS A 66 3.01 -8.10 11.97
N ALA A 67 2.46 -7.49 10.92
CA ALA A 67 3.20 -7.05 9.73
C ALA A 67 4.07 -5.78 9.90
N ALA A 68 4.47 -5.42 11.13
CA ALA A 68 5.12 -4.14 11.42
C ALA A 68 6.44 -3.93 10.66
N ASP A 69 7.18 -5.01 10.40
CA ASP A 69 8.53 -4.99 9.81
C ASP A 69 8.64 -5.90 8.58
N ILE A 70 7.54 -6.10 7.84
CA ILE A 70 7.57 -6.92 6.62
C ILE A 70 8.28 -6.16 5.49
N GLY A 71 9.34 -6.76 4.95
CA GLY A 71 10.08 -6.19 3.82
C GLY A 71 9.28 -6.23 2.51
N LEU A 72 9.59 -5.31 1.60
CA LEU A 72 8.90 -5.21 0.30
C LEU A 72 9.04 -6.48 -0.55
N SER A 73 10.23 -7.09 -0.57
CA SER A 73 10.45 -8.36 -1.29
C SER A 73 9.59 -9.50 -0.75
N THR A 74 9.35 -9.54 0.56
CA THR A 74 8.45 -10.51 1.19
C THR A 74 7.00 -10.25 0.79
N LEU A 75 6.56 -8.99 0.77
CA LEU A 75 5.23 -8.62 0.31
C LEU A 75 5.00 -9.04 -1.15
N GLN A 76 5.99 -8.81 -2.01
CA GLN A 76 5.91 -9.16 -3.43
C GLN A 76 5.79 -10.68 -3.61
N ARG A 77 6.66 -11.46 -2.95
CA ARG A 77 6.57 -12.92 -2.97
C ARG A 77 5.23 -13.45 -2.45
N TYR A 78 4.72 -12.85 -1.37
CA TYR A 78 3.41 -13.23 -0.84
C TYR A 78 2.31 -12.98 -1.87
N ALA A 79 2.30 -11.80 -2.50
CA ALA A 79 1.34 -11.45 -3.55
C ALA A 79 1.38 -12.48 -4.68
N GLU A 80 2.57 -12.82 -5.18
CA GLU A 80 2.76 -13.86 -6.21
C GLU A 80 2.21 -15.22 -5.75
N ALA A 81 2.47 -15.62 -4.51
CA ALA A 81 2.01 -16.90 -3.95
C ALA A 81 0.47 -17.00 -3.87
N VAL A 82 -0.23 -15.88 -3.75
CA VAL A 82 -1.70 -15.81 -3.74
C VAL A 82 -2.30 -15.38 -5.09
N GLY A 83 -1.48 -15.27 -6.15
CA GLY A 83 -1.95 -14.91 -7.50
C GLY A 83 -2.31 -13.43 -7.66
N CYS A 84 -1.66 -12.54 -6.92
CA CYS A 84 -1.86 -11.10 -6.93
C CYS A 84 -0.59 -10.37 -7.40
N ILE A 85 -0.76 -9.11 -7.83
CA ILE A 85 0.34 -8.18 -8.14
C ILE A 85 0.43 -7.16 -7.02
N LEU A 86 1.64 -6.91 -6.52
CA LEU A 86 1.88 -5.83 -5.57
C LEU A 86 1.92 -4.49 -6.31
N ALA A 87 0.96 -3.61 -6.03
CA ALA A 87 0.95 -2.23 -6.51
C ALA A 87 1.25 -1.27 -5.35
N LEU A 88 2.10 -0.27 -5.59
CA LEU A 88 2.43 0.77 -4.62
C LEU A 88 2.02 2.14 -5.15
N GLU A 89 1.50 2.97 -4.26
CA GLU A 89 1.14 4.35 -4.54
C GLU A 89 1.70 5.23 -3.41
N LEU A 90 2.38 6.33 -3.78
CA LEU A 90 2.76 7.36 -2.83
C LEU A 90 1.71 8.48 -2.89
N ARG A 91 1.08 8.76 -1.76
CA ARG A 91 0.13 9.87 -1.64
C ARG A 91 0.71 10.98 -0.77
N PRO A 92 0.46 12.25 -1.11
CA PRO A 92 0.83 13.34 -0.24
C PRO A 92 0.06 13.29 1.08
N GLU A 93 0.72 13.70 2.15
CA GLU A 93 0.13 13.79 3.49
C GLU A 93 -0.89 14.94 3.61
N ALA A 94 -0.76 15.96 2.75
CA ALA A 94 -1.69 17.10 2.68
C ALA A 94 -2.06 17.43 1.23
N GLU A 95 -3.30 17.87 1.05
CA GLU A 95 -3.82 18.36 -0.23
C GLU A 95 -3.06 19.64 -0.61
N GLY A 96 -2.28 19.60 -1.69
CA GLY A 96 -1.39 20.70 -2.10
C GLY A 96 0.10 20.34 -2.23
N TRP A 97 0.48 19.05 -2.17
CA TRP A 97 1.84 18.66 -2.57
C TRP A 97 2.06 18.96 -4.06
N ILE A 98 2.79 20.03 -4.34
CA ILE A 98 3.37 20.30 -5.64
C ILE A 98 4.84 19.87 -5.55
N PRO A 99 5.24 18.72 -6.13
CA PRO A 99 6.65 18.38 -6.26
C PRO A 99 7.36 19.54 -6.95
N ARG A 100 8.54 19.96 -6.46
CA ARG A 100 9.34 21.07 -7.03
C ARG A 100 9.53 20.98 -8.56
N VAL A 101 9.47 19.77 -9.12
CA VAL A 101 9.51 19.50 -10.57
C VAL A 101 8.34 20.14 -11.33
N GLN A 102 7.12 20.13 -10.78
CA GLN A 102 5.95 20.72 -11.43
C GLN A 102 5.93 22.26 -11.35
N ALA A 103 6.48 22.84 -10.28
CA ALA A 103 6.61 24.30 -10.16
C ALA A 103 7.62 24.90 -11.16
N ALA A 104 8.63 24.13 -11.56
CA ALA A 104 9.58 24.51 -12.61
C ALA A 104 8.93 24.44 -14.00
N LEU A 105 8.18 23.37 -14.29
CA LEU A 105 7.46 23.20 -15.56
C LEU A 105 6.31 24.20 -15.76
N ALA A 106 5.69 24.70 -14.67
CA ALA A 106 4.67 25.75 -14.75
C ALA A 106 5.25 27.14 -15.05
N LYS A 107 6.56 27.36 -14.89
CA LYS A 107 7.23 28.64 -15.20
C LYS A 107 7.75 28.72 -16.63
N GLU A 108 7.84 27.61 -17.34
CA GLU A 108 8.20 27.56 -18.77
C GLU A 108 6.95 27.23 -19.58
N GLY A 109 6.10 28.24 -19.82
CA GLY A 109 5.04 28.15 -20.83
C GLY A 109 5.63 27.98 -22.24
N PRO A 110 4.84 27.52 -23.23
CA PRO A 110 5.32 27.36 -24.59
C PRO A 110 5.63 28.74 -25.18
N HIS A 111 6.91 29.11 -25.22
CA HIS A 111 7.35 30.18 -26.11
C HIS A 111 7.19 29.65 -27.54
N ALA A 112 6.09 30.05 -28.17
CA ALA A 112 5.82 29.79 -29.58
C ALA A 112 6.99 30.32 -30.44
N PRO A 113 7.32 29.65 -31.56
CA PRO A 113 8.37 30.12 -32.46
C PRO A 113 7.93 31.47 -33.06
N GLU A 114 8.76 32.48 -32.89
CA GLU A 114 8.61 33.78 -33.51
C GLU A 114 8.73 33.60 -35.03
N HIS A 115 7.64 33.84 -35.74
CA HIS A 115 7.59 33.75 -37.20
C HIS A 115 8.58 34.75 -37.81
N ALA A 116 9.69 34.22 -38.32
CA ALA A 116 10.45 34.88 -39.36
C ALA A 116 9.59 34.93 -40.63
N ALA A 117 9.06 36.10 -40.96
CA ALA A 117 8.58 36.42 -42.29
C ALA A 117 9.04 37.84 -42.64
N THR A 118 10.17 37.88 -43.33
CA THR A 118 10.63 38.96 -44.18
C THR A 118 9.74 39.05 -45.41
N GLY A 119 9.51 40.27 -45.91
CA GLY A 119 9.12 40.52 -47.31
C GLY A 119 7.85 41.34 -47.50
N ASP A 120 8.01 42.67 -47.63
CA ASP A 120 7.81 43.37 -48.92
C ASP A 120 8.61 44.69 -48.91
#